data_AF-A0A8C6WSE7-F1
#
_entry.id   AF-A0A8C6WSE7-F1
#
_cell.length_a   1.000
_cell.length_b   1.000
_cell.length_c   1.000
_cell.angle_alpha   90.00
_cell.angle_beta   90.00
_cell.angle_gamma   90.00
#
_symmetry.space_group_name_H-M   'P 1'
#
loop_
_entity.id
_entity.type
_entity.pdbx_description
1 polymer ?
#
loop_
_entity_poly.entity_id
_entity_poly.type
_entity_poly.pdbx_seq_one_letter_code
_entity_poly.pdbx_strand_id
1 'polypeptide(L)'
;MKVRSSVFACFILVCEVLGVALFLRGFFPAPVKSTLSSNSRLSELLIFNPLISPSARPRPNASLPPRLFGRVVLMLVDALREDFLFGPNGRSFMPYTRHLVERGSAHSYVAKARAPTVTMPRIKALTSGSIPGFIDVVVNLNSHALQEDNLVSQAKAAGKRMIFYGDDTWLKLFPKHFQESDGTTSFFVSDYTEVHPEHF
;
A
#
# COMPACT_ATOMS: atom_id res chain seq x y z
N MET A 1 25.23 -31.56 -45.22
CA MET A 1 24.72 -30.21 -45.58
C MET A 1 25.41 -29.19 -44.67
N LYS A 2 26.31 -28.34 -45.21
CA LYS A 2 27.00 -27.31 -44.42
C LYS A 2 26.05 -26.12 -44.27
N VAL A 3 25.46 -25.96 -43.09
CA VAL A 3 24.68 -24.76 -42.78
C VAL A 3 25.63 -23.57 -42.90
N ARG A 4 25.27 -22.58 -43.73
CA ARG A 4 26.06 -21.34 -43.85
C ARG A 4 26.13 -20.68 -42.48
N SER A 5 27.34 -20.28 -42.05
CA SER A 5 27.59 -19.67 -40.73
C SER A 5 26.61 -18.53 -40.41
N SER A 6 26.15 -17.78 -41.41
CA SER A 6 25.15 -16.71 -41.24
C SER A 6 23.76 -17.22 -40.81
N VAL A 7 23.35 -18.40 -41.26
CA VAL A 7 22.05 -19.00 -40.89
C VAL A 7 22.09 -19.44 -39.43
N PHE A 8 23.23 -19.99 -38.99
CA PHE A 8 23.44 -20.38 -37.60
C PHE A 8 23.49 -19.17 -36.66
N ALA A 9 24.19 -18.10 -37.06
CA ALA A 9 24.22 -16.84 -36.30
C ALA A 9 22.82 -16.19 -36.19
N CYS A 10 22.05 -16.20 -37.28
CA CYS A 10 20.68 -15.68 -37.27
C CYS A 10 19.76 -16.49 -36.32
N PHE A 11 19.91 -17.81 -36.29
CA PHE A 11 19.17 -18.68 -35.37
C PHE A 11 19.49 -18.37 -33.90
N ILE A 12 20.77 -18.19 -33.55
CA ILE A 12 21.19 -17.80 -32.18
C ILE A 12 20.57 -16.46 -31.79
N LEU A 13 20.61 -15.46 -32.69
CA LEU A 13 20.07 -14.14 -32.43
C LEU A 13 18.55 -14.19 -32.19
N VAL A 14 17.83 -15.00 -32.96
CA VAL A 14 16.39 -15.24 -32.74
C VAL A 14 16.14 -15.91 -31.39
N CYS A 15 16.93 -16.92 -31.01
CA CYS A 15 16.82 -17.56 -29.70
C CYS A 15 17.12 -16.61 -28.55
N GLU A 16 18.10 -15.72 -28.70
CA GLU A 16 18.43 -14.70 -27.69
C GLU A 16 17.30 -13.69 -27.53
N VAL A 17 16.77 -13.16 -28.63
CA VAL A 17 15.62 -12.24 -28.60
C VAL A 17 14.39 -12.92 -27.99
N LEU A 18 14.14 -14.19 -28.32
CA LEU A 18 13.04 -14.96 -27.72
C LEU A 18 13.27 -15.19 -26.22
N GLY A 19 14.50 -15.51 -25.81
CA GLY A 19 14.87 -15.69 -24.41
C GLY A 19 14.69 -14.41 -23.60
N VAL A 20 15.14 -13.27 -24.14
CA VAL A 20 14.92 -11.95 -23.55
C VAL A 20 13.42 -11.64 -23.48
N ALA A 21 12.64 -11.93 -24.52
CA ALA A 21 11.20 -11.69 -24.52
C ALA A 21 10.47 -12.54 -23.46
N LEU A 22 10.84 -13.82 -23.31
CA LEU A 22 10.29 -14.70 -22.27
C LEU A 22 10.70 -14.26 -20.88
N PHE A 23 11.97 -13.85 -20.69
CA PHE A 23 12.45 -13.30 -19.43
C PHE A 23 11.70 -12.03 -19.05
N LEU A 24 11.58 -11.07 -19.97
CA LEU A 24 10.85 -9.83 -19.73
C LEU A 24 9.39 -10.12 -19.39
N ARG A 25 8.73 -11.05 -20.10
CA ARG A 25 7.34 -11.43 -19.82
C ARG A 25 7.14 -12.14 -18.48
N GLY A 26 8.11 -12.95 -18.04
CA GLY A 26 8.03 -13.73 -16.80
C GLY A 26 8.50 -12.98 -15.56
N PHE A 27 9.61 -12.24 -15.69
CA PHE A 27 10.21 -11.44 -14.61
C PHE A 27 9.39 -10.17 -14.32
N PHE A 28 8.87 -9.55 -15.38
CA PHE A 28 7.87 -8.52 -15.28
C PHE A 28 6.52 -9.15 -15.59
N PRO A 29 5.84 -9.77 -14.62
CA PRO A 29 4.44 -10.10 -14.83
C PRO A 29 3.77 -8.79 -15.18
N ALA A 30 3.38 -8.63 -16.45
CA ALA A 30 2.44 -7.59 -16.83
C ALA A 30 1.33 -7.72 -15.80
N PRO A 31 1.02 -6.65 -15.03
CA PRO A 31 0.02 -6.76 -13.99
C PRO A 31 -1.14 -7.44 -14.68
N VAL A 32 -1.52 -8.63 -14.19
CA VAL A 32 -2.70 -9.31 -14.69
C VAL A 32 -3.79 -8.39 -14.21
N LYS A 33 -4.03 -7.36 -15.03
CA LYS A 33 -5.18 -6.51 -15.01
C LYS A 33 -6.27 -7.51 -15.31
N SER A 34 -6.73 -8.20 -14.26
CA SER A 34 -8.15 -8.41 -14.15
C SER A 34 -8.74 -7.08 -14.58
N THR A 35 -9.57 -7.18 -15.60
CA THR A 35 -10.37 -6.16 -16.26
C THR A 35 -11.36 -5.54 -15.26
N LEU A 36 -10.85 -5.16 -14.09
CA LEU A 36 -11.43 -4.46 -12.96
C LEU A 36 -10.73 -3.10 -12.86
N SER A 37 -10.59 -2.44 -14.01
CA SER A 37 -10.61 -0.97 -14.10
C SER A 37 -12.03 -0.43 -13.85
N SER A 38 -12.76 -1.09 -12.96
CA SER A 38 -13.99 -0.60 -12.36
C SER A 38 -13.63 -0.40 -10.91
N ASN A 39 -13.69 0.84 -10.42
CA ASN A 39 -13.70 1.08 -8.98
C ASN A 39 -14.65 0.06 -8.34
N SER A 40 -14.20 -0.58 -7.28
CA SER A 40 -14.97 -1.60 -6.59
C SER A 40 -16.36 -1.04 -6.29
N ARG A 41 -17.38 -1.74 -6.80
CA ARG A 41 -18.75 -1.29 -6.65
C ARG A 41 -19.27 -1.80 -5.32
N LEU A 42 -20.05 -0.96 -4.64
CA LEU A 42 -20.73 -1.35 -3.40
C LEU A 42 -21.59 -2.62 -3.60
N SER A 43 -22.12 -2.83 -4.80
CA SER A 43 -22.82 -4.05 -5.20
C SER A 43 -21.94 -5.32 -5.15
N GLU A 44 -20.63 -5.23 -5.40
CA GLU A 44 -19.70 -6.36 -5.33
C GLU A 44 -19.39 -6.75 -3.88
N LEU A 45 -19.29 -5.77 -2.96
CA LEU A 45 -19.14 -6.03 -1.52
C LEU A 45 -20.36 -6.74 -0.91
N LEU A 46 -21.58 -6.43 -1.38
CA LEU A 46 -22.80 -7.10 -0.93
C LEU A 46 -22.87 -8.57 -1.36
N ILE A 47 -22.13 -8.95 -2.41
CA ILE A 47 -22.01 -10.33 -2.89
C ILE A 47 -20.94 -11.09 -2.08
N PHE A 48 -19.83 -10.43 -1.72
CA PHE A 48 -18.67 -11.00 -1.01
C PHE A 48 -18.75 -10.89 0.52
N ASN A 49 -19.85 -11.28 1.14
CA ASN A 49 -19.90 -11.38 2.61
C ASN A 49 -19.32 -12.75 3.04
N PRO A 50 -18.05 -12.88 3.48
CA PRO A 50 -17.36 -14.18 3.62
C PRO A 50 -17.81 -14.97 4.85
N LEU A 51 -18.70 -14.39 5.67
CA LEU A 51 -19.28 -15.06 6.84
C LEU A 51 -20.46 -15.97 6.49
N ILE A 52 -20.85 -16.07 5.21
CA ILE A 52 -21.96 -16.91 4.78
C ILE A 52 -21.47 -17.85 3.69
N SER A 53 -21.41 -19.13 4.07
CA SER A 53 -21.24 -20.35 3.26
C SER A 53 -21.32 -20.18 1.73
N PRO A 54 -20.45 -20.85 0.94
CA PRO A 54 -20.45 -20.80 -0.53
C PRO A 54 -21.74 -21.33 -1.20
N SER A 55 -22.74 -21.75 -0.41
CA SER A 55 -24.07 -22.18 -0.83
C SER A 55 -25.18 -21.12 -0.66
N ALA A 56 -24.88 -19.91 -0.19
CA ALA A 56 -25.89 -18.89 0.03
C ALA A 56 -26.31 -18.20 -1.27
N ARG A 57 -27.58 -18.41 -1.66
CA ARG A 57 -28.24 -17.70 -2.76
C ARG A 57 -28.10 -16.18 -2.56
N PRO A 58 -27.87 -15.40 -3.63
CA PRO A 58 -27.83 -13.94 -3.55
C PRO A 58 -29.14 -13.45 -2.93
N ARG A 59 -29.05 -12.84 -1.75
CA ARG A 59 -30.22 -12.23 -1.10
C ARG A 59 -30.47 -10.89 -1.80
N PRO A 60 -31.60 -10.71 -2.51
CA PRO A 60 -31.91 -9.46 -3.21
C PRO A 60 -32.06 -8.24 -2.28
N ASN A 61 -32.10 -8.47 -0.96
CA ASN A 61 -32.27 -7.45 0.08
C ASN A 61 -31.08 -7.38 1.06
N ALA A 62 -29.86 -7.67 0.61
CA ALA A 62 -28.67 -7.43 1.42
C ALA A 62 -28.48 -5.91 1.60
N SER A 63 -28.94 -5.37 2.73
CA SER A 63 -28.64 -4.00 3.13
C SER A 63 -27.25 -3.95 3.76
N LEU A 64 -26.55 -2.83 3.57
CA LEU A 64 -25.30 -2.60 4.28
C LEU A 64 -25.55 -2.63 5.79
N PRO A 65 -24.63 -3.18 6.59
CA PRO A 65 -24.72 -3.09 8.02
C PRO A 65 -24.80 -1.61 8.44
N PRO A 66 -25.58 -1.30 9.49
CA PRO A 66 -25.67 0.07 9.98
C PRO A 66 -24.28 0.57 10.39
N ARG A 67 -24.03 1.86 10.18
CA ARG A 67 -22.75 2.48 10.55
C ARG A 67 -22.61 2.45 12.07
N LEU A 68 -21.62 1.70 12.57
CA LEU A 68 -21.31 1.65 13.99
C LEU A 68 -20.61 2.92 14.48
N PHE A 69 -19.80 3.54 13.62
CA PHE A 69 -19.00 4.72 13.95
C PHE A 69 -19.32 5.89 13.01
N GLY A 70 -19.46 7.08 13.58
CA GLY A 70 -19.67 8.32 12.81
C GLY A 70 -18.39 8.94 12.25
N ARG A 71 -17.24 8.63 12.86
CA ARG A 71 -15.91 9.15 12.49
C ARG A 71 -14.87 8.04 12.64
N VAL A 72 -13.86 8.08 11.77
CA VAL A 72 -12.72 7.16 11.77
C VAL A 72 -11.45 7.97 11.67
N VAL A 73 -10.44 7.60 12.46
CA VAL A 73 -9.09 8.17 12.39
C VAL A 73 -8.15 7.06 11.94
N LEU A 74 -7.44 7.30 10.85
CA LEU A 74 -6.36 6.43 10.38
C LEU A 74 -5.05 7.10 10.75
N MET A 75 -4.33 6.51 11.71
CA MET A 75 -3.02 6.98 12.15
C MET A 75 -1.95 6.04 11.62
N LEU A 76 -1.01 6.58 10.83
CA LEU A 76 0.15 5.85 10.36
C LEU A 76 1.39 6.38 11.07
N VAL A 77 2.12 5.50 11.75
CA VAL A 77 3.39 5.81 12.41
C VAL A 77 4.49 5.15 11.60
N ASP A 78 5.40 5.96 11.04
CA ASP A 78 6.53 5.43 10.29
C ASP A 78 7.53 4.73 11.22
N ALA A 79 8.20 3.70 10.70
CA ALA A 79 9.18 2.89 11.42
C ALA A 79 8.70 2.25 12.75
N LEU A 80 7.38 2.11 12.98
CA LEU A 80 6.84 1.44 14.16
C LEU A 80 6.97 -0.09 14.03
N ARG A 81 8.08 -0.64 14.53
CA ARG A 81 8.34 -2.07 14.59
C ARG A 81 7.52 -2.76 15.69
N GLU A 82 7.30 -4.06 15.52
CA GLU A 82 6.50 -4.86 16.47
C GLU A 82 7.10 -4.89 17.88
N ASP A 83 8.42 -4.85 18.02
CA ASP A 83 9.12 -4.95 19.30
C ASP A 83 8.97 -3.70 20.17
N PHE A 84 8.59 -2.56 19.60
CA PHE A 84 8.24 -1.37 20.39
C PHE A 84 6.96 -1.55 21.20
N LEU A 85 6.06 -2.44 20.79
CA LEU A 85 4.80 -2.69 21.49
C LEU A 85 4.78 -4.08 22.16
N PHE A 86 5.30 -5.10 21.48
CA PHE A 86 5.25 -6.49 21.94
C PHE A 86 6.56 -6.98 22.55
N GLY A 87 7.65 -6.24 22.39
CA GLY A 87 8.93 -6.58 23.00
C GLY A 87 8.94 -6.38 24.51
N PRO A 88 10.01 -6.83 25.19
CA PRO A 88 10.12 -6.77 26.65
C PRO A 88 10.01 -5.34 27.19
N ASN A 89 10.47 -4.35 26.42
CA ASN A 89 10.44 -2.93 26.78
C ASN A 89 9.19 -2.19 26.29
N GLY A 90 8.19 -2.89 25.74
CA GLY A 90 7.01 -2.23 25.15
C GLY A 90 6.17 -1.43 26.15
N ARG A 91 6.19 -1.81 27.44
CA ARG A 91 5.57 -1.03 28.53
C ARG A 91 6.29 0.29 28.79
N SER A 92 7.58 0.39 28.46
CA SER A 92 8.36 1.61 28.60
C SER A 92 8.15 2.53 27.38
N PHE A 93 8.21 1.97 26.18
CA PHE A 93 8.09 2.74 24.94
C PHE A 93 6.66 3.21 24.64
N MET A 94 5.66 2.34 24.83
CA MET A 94 4.25 2.63 24.53
C MET A 94 3.30 2.16 25.63
N PRO A 95 3.39 2.72 26.86
CA PRO A 95 2.63 2.26 28.02
C PRO A 95 1.12 2.25 27.79
N TYR A 96 0.57 3.31 27.19
CA TYR A 96 -0.86 3.46 26.94
C TYR A 96 -1.37 2.44 25.92
N THR A 97 -0.72 2.35 24.75
CA THR A 97 -1.10 1.41 23.69
C THR A 97 -0.99 -0.03 24.18
N ARG A 98 0.08 -0.34 24.92
CA ARG A 98 0.29 -1.67 25.50
C ARG A 98 -0.83 -2.04 26.47
N HIS A 99 -1.21 -1.12 27.33
CA HIS A 99 -2.30 -1.30 28.29
C HIS A 99 -3.66 -1.57 27.63
N LEU A 100 -3.98 -0.87 26.53
CA LEU A 100 -5.22 -1.10 25.77
C LEU A 100 -5.28 -2.51 25.16
N VAL A 101 -4.15 -2.98 24.62
CA VAL A 101 -4.04 -4.34 24.06
C VAL A 101 -4.17 -5.40 25.16
N GLU A 102 -3.46 -5.23 26.30
CA GLU A 102 -3.50 -6.19 27.42
C GLU A 102 -4.90 -6.27 28.06
N ARG A 103 -5.65 -5.17 28.10
CA ARG A 103 -7.05 -5.15 28.59
C ARG A 103 -8.07 -5.72 27.60
N GLY A 104 -7.67 -6.10 26.39
CA GLY A 104 -8.60 -6.55 25.34
C GLY A 104 -9.51 -5.44 24.80
N SER A 105 -9.18 -4.17 25.06
CA SER A 105 -9.91 -3.00 24.54
C SER A 105 -9.43 -2.59 23.14
N ALA A 106 -8.32 -3.16 22.67
CA ALA A 106 -7.79 -3.00 21.32
C ALA A 106 -7.43 -4.35 20.71
N HIS A 107 -7.65 -4.49 19.41
CA HIS A 107 -7.15 -5.63 18.63
C HIS A 107 -5.83 -5.25 17.98
N SER A 108 -4.86 -6.15 18.05
CA SER A 108 -3.52 -5.90 17.52
C SER A 108 -3.12 -6.99 16.53
N TYR A 109 -2.45 -6.59 15.46
CA TYR A 109 -2.00 -7.49 14.40
C TYR A 109 -0.60 -7.12 13.94
N VAL A 110 0.25 -8.13 13.72
CA VAL A 110 1.60 -7.96 13.16
C VAL A 110 1.56 -8.20 11.66
N ALA A 111 1.73 -7.13 10.89
CA ALA A 111 1.86 -7.22 9.44
C ALA A 111 3.33 -7.38 9.03
N LYS A 112 3.65 -8.44 8.26
CA LYS A 112 5.00 -8.67 7.72
C LYS A 112 5.20 -7.89 6.42
N ALA A 113 6.04 -6.86 6.45
CA ALA A 113 6.42 -6.09 5.29
C ALA A 113 7.61 -6.75 4.55
N ARG A 114 7.39 -7.33 3.37
CA ARG A 114 8.47 -7.84 2.49
C ARG A 114 9.15 -6.69 1.75
N ALA A 115 10.48 -6.65 1.64
CA ALA A 115 11.21 -5.61 0.88
C ALA A 115 10.57 -5.31 -0.50
N PRO A 116 10.60 -4.06 -1.00
CA PRO A 116 11.32 -2.88 -0.53
C PRO A 116 10.59 -2.08 0.56
N THR A 117 11.32 -1.38 1.43
CA THR A 117 10.78 -0.57 2.55
C THR A 117 10.64 0.92 2.18
N VAL A 118 10.37 1.23 0.92
CA VAL A 118 10.16 2.62 0.49
C VAL A 118 8.76 3.09 0.85
N THR A 119 8.62 4.31 1.36
CA THR A 119 7.37 4.88 1.90
C THR A 119 6.23 4.92 0.87
N MET A 120 6.50 5.40 -0.35
CA MET A 120 5.46 5.58 -1.38
C MET A 120 4.82 4.24 -1.84
N PRO A 121 5.59 3.17 -2.18
CA PRO A 121 5.03 1.85 -2.45
C PRO A 121 4.21 1.27 -1.29
N ARG A 122 4.55 1.61 -0.03
CA ARG A 122 3.80 1.16 1.15
C ARG A 122 2.47 1.88 1.31
N ILE A 123 2.44 3.19 1.11
CA ILE A 123 1.18 3.95 1.11
C ILE A 123 0.28 3.44 0.00
N LYS A 124 0.82 3.16 -1.20
CA LYS A 124 0.07 2.54 -2.29
C LYS A 124 -0.52 1.20 -1.85
N ALA A 125 0.30 0.29 -1.33
CA ALA A 125 -0.15 -1.02 -0.87
C ALA A 125 -1.21 -0.94 0.24
N LEU A 126 -1.05 0.00 1.18
CA LEU A 126 -1.98 0.21 2.29
C LEU A 126 -3.34 0.71 1.82
N THR A 127 -3.35 1.60 0.83
CA THR A 127 -4.58 2.26 0.35
C THR A 127 -5.30 1.49 -0.74
N SER A 128 -4.58 0.74 -1.60
CA SER A 128 -5.18 -0.09 -2.66
C SER A 128 -5.31 -1.57 -2.31
N GLY A 129 -4.64 -2.04 -1.24
CA GLY A 129 -4.60 -3.45 -0.87
C GLY A 129 -3.79 -4.33 -1.84
N SER A 130 -3.09 -3.72 -2.81
CA SER A 130 -2.32 -4.43 -3.83
C SER A 130 -0.85 -4.57 -3.44
N ILE A 131 -0.22 -5.69 -3.83
CA ILE A 131 1.20 -5.91 -3.62
C ILE A 131 1.98 -5.02 -4.61
N PRO A 132 2.87 -4.12 -4.14
CA PRO A 132 3.59 -3.23 -5.03
C PRO A 132 4.60 -4.04 -5.87
N GLY A 133 4.51 -3.93 -7.18
CA GLY A 133 5.46 -4.55 -8.11
C GLY A 133 6.74 -3.72 -8.27
N PHE A 134 7.81 -4.33 -8.75
CA PHE A 134 9.05 -3.59 -9.06
C PHE A 134 8.84 -2.50 -10.12
N ILE A 135 7.98 -2.76 -11.11
CA ILE A 135 7.62 -1.76 -12.14
C ILE A 135 6.88 -0.57 -11.54
N ASP A 136 6.04 -0.79 -10.51
CA ASP A 136 5.34 0.31 -9.86
C ASP A 136 6.33 1.30 -9.22
N VAL A 137 7.45 0.81 -8.68
CA VAL A 137 8.48 1.69 -8.12
C VAL A 137 9.08 2.57 -9.22
N VAL A 138 9.35 2.02 -10.40
CA VAL A 138 9.94 2.77 -11.54
C VAL A 138 8.94 3.73 -12.18
N VAL A 139 7.69 3.31 -12.39
CA VAL A 139 6.64 4.14 -13.01
C VAL A 139 6.21 5.28 -12.09
N ASN A 140 6.17 5.05 -10.78
CA ASN A 140 5.83 6.09 -9.79
C ASN A 140 6.93 7.14 -9.59
N LEU A 141 8.14 6.95 -10.13
CA LEU A 141 9.15 8.01 -10.18
C LEU A 141 8.75 9.15 -11.13
N ASN A 142 7.89 8.87 -12.13
CA ASN A 142 7.54 9.83 -13.18
C ASN A 142 6.15 10.46 -13.01
N SER A 143 5.26 9.84 -12.23
CA SER A 143 3.94 10.39 -11.90
C SER A 143 3.62 10.20 -10.43
N HIS A 144 3.43 11.31 -9.71
CA HIS A 144 3.20 11.26 -8.26
C HIS A 144 1.78 10.86 -7.86
N ALA A 145 0.78 11.10 -8.71
CA ALA A 145 -0.62 10.87 -8.35
C ALA A 145 -1.05 9.41 -8.53
N LEU A 146 -1.67 8.83 -7.50
CA LEU A 146 -2.20 7.47 -7.55
C LEU A 146 -3.55 7.46 -8.29
N GLN A 147 -3.59 6.83 -9.47
CA GLN A 147 -4.81 6.72 -10.28
C GLN A 147 -5.61 5.42 -10.08
N GLU A 148 -5.05 4.46 -9.35
CA GLU A 148 -5.72 3.18 -9.07
C GLU A 148 -6.85 3.31 -8.05
N ASP A 149 -7.76 2.34 -8.05
CA ASP A 149 -8.80 2.25 -7.01
C ASP A 149 -8.15 2.12 -5.63
N ASN A 150 -8.58 2.97 -4.71
CA ASN A 150 -8.01 3.05 -3.38
C ASN A 150 -9.02 3.63 -2.39
N LEU A 151 -8.78 3.38 -1.11
CA LEU A 151 -9.65 3.79 0.00
C LEU A 151 -9.96 5.29 0.00
N VAL A 152 -8.97 6.14 -0.31
CA VAL A 152 -9.11 7.61 -0.28
C VAL A 152 -9.99 8.08 -1.44
N SER A 153 -9.77 7.56 -2.65
CA SER A 153 -10.59 7.83 -3.83
C SER A 153 -12.04 7.39 -3.62
N GLN A 154 -12.26 6.20 -3.06
CA GLN A 154 -13.61 5.70 -2.77
C GLN A 154 -14.33 6.53 -1.71
N ALA A 155 -13.63 6.92 -0.63
CA ALA A 155 -14.20 7.77 0.40
C ALA A 155 -14.62 9.13 -0.16
N LYS A 156 -13.79 9.73 -1.03
CA LYS A 156 -14.14 10.97 -1.75
C LYS A 156 -15.37 10.78 -2.64
N ALA A 157 -15.41 9.72 -3.44
CA ALA A 157 -16.54 9.42 -4.32
C ALA A 157 -17.85 9.18 -3.53
N ALA A 158 -17.75 8.65 -2.31
CA ALA A 158 -18.86 8.49 -1.37
C ALA A 158 -19.23 9.79 -0.62
N GLY A 159 -18.66 10.94 -1.01
CA GLY A 159 -18.95 12.25 -0.41
C GLY A 159 -18.49 12.38 1.04
N LYS A 160 -17.47 11.61 1.46
CA LYS A 160 -16.94 11.70 2.82
C LYS A 160 -16.07 12.94 2.97
N ARG A 161 -16.25 13.63 4.09
CA ARG A 161 -15.34 14.70 4.51
C ARG A 161 -14.05 14.08 5.04
N MET A 162 -12.93 14.39 4.41
CA MET A 162 -11.61 13.88 4.76
C MET A 162 -10.67 15.04 5.05
N ILE A 163 -9.96 14.93 6.17
CA ILE A 163 -8.95 15.89 6.64
C ILE A 163 -7.64 15.12 6.80
N PHE A 164 -6.53 15.68 6.33
CA PHE A 164 -5.23 15.04 6.38
C PHE A 164 -4.21 15.91 7.11
N TYR A 165 -3.42 15.29 7.99
CA TYR A 165 -2.28 15.92 8.65
C TYR A 165 -1.11 14.96 8.56
N GLY A 166 0.01 15.41 8.00
CA GLY A 166 1.22 14.60 7.91
C GLY A 166 2.05 14.87 6.67
N ASP A 167 2.74 13.84 6.19
CA ASP A 167 3.77 13.97 5.16
C ASP A 167 3.23 14.39 3.78
N ASP A 168 3.95 15.30 3.10
CA ASP A 168 3.65 15.79 1.75
C ASP A 168 3.53 14.69 0.69
N THR A 169 4.16 13.53 0.90
CA THR A 169 4.04 12.38 0.01
C THR A 169 2.57 11.97 -0.19
N TRP A 170 1.74 12.06 0.85
CA TRP A 170 0.31 11.77 0.75
C TRP A 170 -0.44 12.80 -0.09
N LEU A 171 -0.08 14.08 0.02
CA LEU A 171 -0.70 15.16 -0.76
C LEU A 171 -0.36 15.03 -2.25
N LYS A 172 0.87 14.61 -2.54
CA LYS A 172 1.34 14.30 -3.90
C LYS A 172 0.64 13.07 -4.48
N LEU A 173 0.43 12.03 -3.67
CA LEU A 173 -0.28 10.81 -4.05
C LEU A 173 -1.78 11.03 -4.29
N PHE A 174 -2.43 11.85 -3.45
CA PHE A 174 -3.88 12.07 -3.46
C PHE A 174 -4.24 13.54 -3.69
N PRO A 175 -3.86 14.13 -4.83
CA PRO A 175 -4.09 15.55 -5.06
C PRO A 175 -5.59 15.87 -5.04
N LYS A 176 -5.97 16.96 -4.35
CA LYS A 176 -7.35 17.44 -4.21
C LYS A 176 -8.33 16.45 -3.57
N HIS A 177 -7.87 15.41 -2.88
CA HIS A 177 -8.75 14.45 -2.21
C HIS A 177 -9.20 14.92 -0.82
N PHE A 178 -8.37 15.68 -0.12
CA PHE A 178 -8.65 16.20 1.20
C PHE A 178 -9.29 17.59 1.14
N GLN A 179 -10.26 17.86 2.02
CA GLN A 179 -10.90 19.18 2.12
C GLN A 179 -9.99 20.17 2.84
N GLU A 180 -9.34 19.69 3.89
CA GLU A 180 -8.35 20.41 4.68
C GLU A 180 -7.13 19.51 4.77
N SER A 181 -5.95 20.09 4.57
CA SER A 181 -4.69 19.38 4.69
C SER A 181 -3.58 20.27 5.20
N ASP A 182 -2.78 19.74 6.12
CA ASP A 182 -1.51 20.34 6.53
C ASP A 182 -0.37 19.36 6.22
N GLY A 183 0.50 19.78 5.31
CA GLY A 183 1.60 18.99 4.77
C GLY A 183 2.90 19.34 5.46
N THR A 184 3.65 18.33 5.89
CA THR A 184 4.99 18.50 6.46
C THR A 184 6.03 17.88 5.53
N THR A 185 7.15 18.56 5.32
CA THR A 185 8.26 18.03 4.53
C THR A 185 9.04 16.99 5.33
N SER A 186 9.21 15.77 4.78
CA SER A 186 9.80 14.59 5.43
C SER A 186 11.25 14.72 5.90
N PHE A 187 11.97 15.77 5.46
CA PHE A 187 13.44 15.85 5.56
C PHE A 187 13.99 16.96 6.45
N PHE A 188 13.16 17.70 7.19
CA PHE A 188 13.66 18.64 8.21
C PHE A 188 13.67 17.99 9.59
N VAL A 189 14.59 17.04 9.79
CA VAL A 189 15.15 16.76 11.12
C VAL A 189 16.29 17.75 11.30
N SER A 190 16.00 18.92 11.83
CA SER A 190 17.01 19.90 12.27
C SER A 190 17.62 19.47 13.61
N ASP A 191 18.00 18.20 13.73
CA ASP A 191 18.69 17.66 14.90
C ASP A 191 19.98 16.98 14.46
N TYR A 192 20.91 17.82 13.97
CA TYR A 192 22.32 17.56 14.15
C TYR A 192 22.75 18.35 15.40
N THR A 193 22.34 17.92 16.59
CA THR A 193 23.17 18.26 17.75
C THR A 193 24.45 17.42 17.62
N GLU A 194 25.44 17.96 16.90
CA GLU A 194 26.82 17.58 17.14
C GLU A 194 27.08 17.81 18.63
N VAL A 195 27.30 16.72 19.37
CA VAL A 195 27.76 16.83 20.75
C VAL A 195 29.19 17.36 20.68
N HIS A 196 29.36 18.67 20.90
CA HIS A 196 30.69 19.26 21.08
C HIS A 196 31.40 18.54 22.24
N PRO A 197 32.56 17.92 22.03
CA PRO A 197 33.25 17.18 23.07
C PRO A 197 34.21 18.09 23.85
N GLU A 198 33.78 19.27 24.31
CA GLU A 198 34.52 20.11 25.25
C GLU A 198 33.43 20.86 26.03
N HIS A 199 33.16 20.56 27.30
CA HIS A 199 33.89 21.01 28.47
C HIS A 199 33.71 20.03 29.64
N PHE A 200 34.82 19.83 30.34
CA PHE A 200 35.05 19.07 31.58
C PHE A 200 33.93 19.08 32.63
#